data_AF-A0A9P5QZD7-F1
#
_entry.id   AF-A0A9P5QZD7-F1
#
_cell.length_a   1.000
_cell.length_b   1.000
_cell.length_c   1.000
_cell.angle_alpha   90.00
_cell.angle_beta   90.00
_cell.angle_gamma   90.00
#
_symmetry.space_group_name_H-M   'P 1'
#
loop_
_entity.id
_entity.type
_entity.pdbx_description
1 polymer ?
#
loop_
_entity_poly.entity_id
_entity_poly.type
_entity_poly.pdbx_seq_one_letter_code
_entity_poly.pdbx_strand_id
1 'polypeptide(L)'
;MSRDISDIFPENVPRPRYGTKLPRLLEHIEQTEHLVHCNAVLLQGFPPSSEKMANHEAQQKPILDKAELDWLTETERDPIEQDRFRWLLTVMVDEFIKDALKDSTAIAEIVALGPVLDHEYYRKLLSSLIKDIDEARILDVNVLQGLVQLVQTVSPKYLVPDDFVKILRIVRTRLQGTHQQPAEDRFHLTLAVSRILD
;
A
#
# COMPACT_ATOMS: atom_id res chain seq x y z
N MET A 1 18.92 19.65 9.35
CA MET A 1 18.47 18.65 10.34
C MET A 1 18.61 17.30 9.66
N SER A 2 19.62 16.50 10.02
CA SER A 2 19.75 15.12 9.51
C SER A 2 18.60 14.31 10.07
N ARG A 3 17.73 13.79 9.21
CA ARG A 3 16.89 12.63 9.56
C ARG A 3 17.84 11.46 9.77
N ASP A 4 17.63 10.68 10.83
CA ASP A 4 18.46 9.51 11.08
C ASP A 4 18.20 8.49 9.96
N ILE A 5 19.23 7.84 9.44
CA ILE A 5 19.09 6.93 8.28
C ILE A 5 18.14 5.77 8.61
N SER A 6 18.01 5.43 9.90
CA SER A 6 17.06 4.46 10.45
C SER A 6 15.59 4.87 10.39
N ASP A 7 15.27 6.16 10.22
CA ASP A 7 13.88 6.63 10.05
C ASP A 7 13.36 6.41 8.62
N ILE A 8 14.27 6.13 7.69
CA ILE A 8 14.00 5.97 6.27
C ILE A 8 14.11 4.48 5.94
N PHE A 9 13.02 3.91 5.42
CA PHE A 9 12.84 2.46 5.28
C PHE A 9 12.92 1.72 6.63
N PRO A 10 12.05 2.00 7.61
CA PRO A 10 11.98 1.18 8.82
C PRO A 10 11.86 -0.30 8.42
N GLU A 11 12.75 -1.14 8.95
CA GLU A 11 12.64 -2.59 8.81
C GLU A 11 11.33 -3.02 9.42
N ASN A 12 10.54 -3.79 8.68
CA ASN A 12 9.26 -4.33 9.16
C ASN A 12 8.36 -3.23 9.72
N VAL A 13 7.79 -2.35 8.86
CA VAL A 13 6.62 -1.56 9.28
C VAL A 13 5.64 -2.57 9.85
N PRO A 14 5.37 -2.54 11.16
CA PRO A 14 4.54 -3.56 11.76
C PRO A 14 3.21 -3.55 11.03
N ARG A 15 2.73 -4.72 10.61
CA ARG A 15 1.36 -4.86 10.10
C ARG A 15 0.46 -4.11 11.09
N PRO A 16 -0.35 -3.13 10.64
CA PRO A 16 -1.11 -2.29 11.55
C PRO A 16 -1.85 -3.21 12.54
N ARG A 17 -1.54 -3.07 13.83
CA ARG A 17 -2.23 -3.86 14.85
C ARG A 17 -3.58 -3.18 15.05
N TYR A 18 -4.60 -3.75 14.41
CA TYR A 18 -5.98 -3.28 14.44
C TYR A 18 -6.54 -3.45 15.87
N GLY A 19 -6.26 -2.47 16.73
CA GLY A 19 -6.80 -2.40 18.10
C GLY A 19 -8.12 -1.62 18.17
N THR A 20 -8.76 -1.39 17.03
CA THR A 20 -9.85 -0.43 16.90
C THR A 20 -11.18 -1.15 16.77
N LYS A 21 -12.20 -0.66 17.47
CA LYS A 21 -13.54 -1.25 17.40
C LYS A 21 -14.08 -1.08 15.97
N LEU A 22 -14.67 -2.14 15.41
CA LEU A 22 -15.36 -2.06 14.14
C LEU A 22 -16.51 -1.04 14.23
N PRO A 23 -16.69 -0.22 13.17
CA PRO A 23 -17.72 0.80 13.16
C PRO A 23 -19.11 0.17 13.12
N ARG A 24 -20.09 0.85 13.70
CA ARG A 24 -21.49 0.57 13.41
C ARG A 24 -21.79 0.91 11.95
N LEU A 25 -22.85 0.32 11.39
CA LEU A 25 -23.33 0.69 10.05
C LEU A 25 -23.50 2.21 9.95
N LEU A 26 -22.99 2.78 8.85
CA LEU A 26 -23.02 4.22 8.55
C LEU A 26 -22.23 5.12 9.51
N GLU A 27 -21.47 4.55 10.46
CA GLU A 27 -20.59 5.34 11.32
C GLU A 27 -19.47 5.99 10.49
N HIS A 28 -19.09 7.20 10.90
CA HIS A 28 -18.04 7.94 10.24
C HIS A 28 -16.67 7.31 10.50
N ILE A 29 -15.86 7.21 9.45
CA ILE A 29 -14.50 6.66 9.54
C ILE A 29 -13.54 7.84 9.50
N GLU A 30 -12.90 8.11 10.63
CA GLU A 30 -11.96 9.23 10.77
C GLU A 30 -10.50 8.83 10.51
N GLN A 31 -10.20 7.52 10.53
CA GLN A 31 -8.83 7.01 10.48
C GLN A 31 -8.65 6.01 9.35
N THR A 32 -7.59 6.18 8.58
CA THR A 32 -7.19 5.27 7.49
C THR A 32 -7.05 3.83 7.98
N GLU A 33 -6.49 3.64 9.18
CA GLU A 33 -6.31 2.33 9.80
C GLU A 33 -7.63 1.57 10.00
N HIS A 34 -8.69 2.29 10.39
CA HIS A 34 -10.03 1.72 10.53
C HIS A 34 -10.58 1.28 9.16
N LEU A 35 -10.36 2.08 8.11
CA LEU A 35 -10.80 1.73 6.76
C LEU A 35 -10.08 0.48 6.24
N VAL A 36 -8.77 0.38 6.45
CA VAL A 36 -7.97 -0.80 6.10
C VAL A 36 -8.50 -2.03 6.83
N HIS A 37 -8.77 -1.90 8.13
CA HIS A 37 -9.30 -3.01 8.92
C HIS A 37 -10.65 -3.50 8.38
N CYS A 38 -11.61 -2.60 8.16
CA CYS A 38 -12.94 -2.94 7.64
C CYS A 38 -12.85 -3.67 6.29
N ASN A 39 -12.03 -3.15 5.36
CA ASN A 39 -11.88 -3.80 4.05
C ASN A 39 -11.12 -5.11 4.13
N ALA A 40 -10.15 -5.25 5.03
CA ALA A 40 -9.44 -6.51 5.26
C ALA A 40 -10.39 -7.61 5.79
N VAL A 41 -11.35 -7.25 6.65
CA VAL A 41 -12.40 -8.16 7.12
C VAL A 41 -13.35 -8.53 5.97
N LEU A 42 -13.81 -7.55 5.18
CA LEU A 42 -14.66 -7.79 4.02
C LEU A 42 -14.00 -8.74 3.00
N LEU A 43 -12.73 -8.52 2.65
CA LEU A 43 -12.00 -9.36 1.70
C LEU A 43 -11.82 -10.81 2.19
N GLN A 44 -11.79 -11.04 3.50
CA GLN A 44 -11.72 -12.39 4.07
C GLN A 44 -13.07 -13.12 4.05
N GLY A 45 -14.18 -12.38 4.16
CA GLY A 45 -15.54 -12.90 3.98
C GLY A 45 -15.83 -13.35 2.55
N PHE A 46 -15.22 -12.68 1.57
CA PHE A 46 -15.37 -12.97 0.14
C PHE A 46 -14.07 -13.51 -0.48
N PRO A 47 -13.74 -14.81 -0.33
CA PRO A 47 -12.67 -15.38 -1.14
C PRO A 47 -13.02 -15.19 -2.63
N PRO A 48 -12.06 -14.84 -3.50
CA PRO A 48 -12.32 -14.69 -4.91
C PRO A 48 -12.95 -15.97 -5.45
N SER A 49 -14.18 -15.87 -5.91
CA SER A 49 -14.91 -16.99 -6.48
C SER A 49 -14.17 -17.45 -7.73
N SER A 50 -13.70 -18.71 -7.67
CA SER A 50 -13.09 -19.46 -8.77
C SER A 50 -11.70 -19.02 -9.23
N GLU A 51 -10.67 -19.68 -8.70
CA GLU A 51 -9.77 -20.47 -9.53
C GLU A 51 -9.05 -21.53 -8.69
N LYS A 52 -9.20 -22.78 -9.11
CA LYS A 52 -8.52 -23.95 -8.55
C LYS A 52 -7.02 -23.72 -8.59
N MET A 53 -6.33 -23.84 -7.45
CA MET A 53 -5.29 -24.85 -7.26
C MET A 53 -4.65 -24.70 -5.88
N ALA A 54 -4.72 -25.80 -5.13
CA ALA A 54 -3.82 -26.08 -4.05
C ALA A 54 -2.37 -26.03 -4.56
N ASN A 55 -1.53 -25.22 -3.93
CA ASN A 55 -0.31 -25.70 -3.28
C ASN A 55 0.50 -24.56 -2.66
N HIS A 56 0.83 -24.78 -1.39
CA HIS A 56 2.00 -24.27 -0.68
C HIS A 56 2.18 -22.75 -0.63
N GLU A 57 1.44 -22.13 0.28
CA GLU A 57 2.03 -21.23 1.26
C GLU A 57 1.10 -21.20 2.48
N ALA A 58 1.64 -21.54 3.64
CA ALA A 58 0.96 -21.42 4.93
C ALA A 58 0.81 -19.94 5.29
N GLN A 59 -0.02 -19.21 4.54
CA GLN A 59 -0.48 -17.90 4.93
C GLN A 59 -1.50 -18.11 6.05
N GLN A 60 -1.13 -17.68 7.26
CA GLN A 60 -2.02 -17.61 8.41
C GLN A 60 -3.30 -16.90 7.98
N LYS A 61 -4.36 -17.69 7.75
CA LYS A 61 -5.71 -17.20 7.58
C LYS A 61 -6.02 -16.43 8.87
N PRO A 62 -6.23 -15.11 8.84
CA PRO A 62 -6.62 -14.41 10.05
C PRO A 62 -7.92 -15.07 10.50
N ILE A 63 -7.90 -15.66 11.69
CA ILE A 63 -9.09 -16.24 12.28
C ILE A 63 -9.88 -15.02 12.74
N LEU A 64 -10.87 -14.62 11.95
CA LEU A 64 -11.77 -13.54 12.33
C LEU A 64 -12.33 -13.86 13.71
N ASP A 65 -12.28 -12.90 14.62
CA ASP A 65 -12.89 -13.03 15.92
C ASP A 65 -14.43 -12.99 15.80
N LYS A 66 -15.11 -13.29 16.91
CA LYS A 66 -16.58 -13.33 16.90
C LYS A 66 -17.20 -11.97 16.53
N ALA A 67 -16.60 -10.86 16.97
CA ALA A 67 -17.12 -9.54 16.70
C ALA A 67 -16.92 -9.16 15.22
N GLU A 68 -15.77 -9.51 14.63
CA GLU A 68 -15.50 -9.38 13.20
C GLU A 68 -16.47 -10.21 12.36
N LEU A 69 -16.79 -11.43 12.79
CA LEU A 69 -17.74 -12.30 12.09
C LEU A 69 -19.19 -11.77 12.19
N ASP A 70 -19.59 -11.32 13.37
CA ASP A 70 -20.92 -10.73 13.59
C ASP A 70 -21.08 -9.45 12.75
N TRP A 71 -20.05 -8.59 12.73
CA TRP A 71 -20.00 -7.38 11.91
C TRP A 71 -20.03 -7.70 10.42
N LEU A 72 -19.21 -8.65 9.96
CA LEU A 72 -19.18 -9.08 8.57
C LEU A 72 -20.57 -9.56 8.14
N THR A 73 -21.24 -10.36 8.96
CA THR A 73 -22.61 -10.85 8.67
C THR A 73 -23.63 -9.71 8.57
N GLU A 74 -23.48 -8.66 9.38
CA GLU A 74 -24.33 -7.47 9.33
C GLU A 74 -24.06 -6.63 8.08
N THR A 75 -22.80 -6.35 7.77
CA THR A 75 -22.37 -5.58 6.59
C THR A 75 -22.59 -6.34 5.28
N GLU A 76 -22.51 -7.67 5.27
CA GLU A 76 -22.81 -8.51 4.11
C GLU A 76 -24.25 -8.33 3.61
N ARG A 77 -25.18 -8.04 4.53
CA ARG A 77 -26.60 -7.83 4.22
C ARG A 77 -26.89 -6.42 3.70
N ASP A 78 -25.93 -5.51 3.77
CA ASP A 78 -26.06 -4.14 3.31
C ASP A 78 -25.08 -3.84 2.16
N PRO A 79 -25.51 -3.98 0.90
CA PRO A 79 -24.65 -3.68 -0.26
C PRO A 79 -24.25 -2.20 -0.32
N ILE A 80 -25.06 -1.29 0.22
CA ILE A 80 -24.75 0.15 0.24
C ILE A 80 -23.54 0.40 1.14
N GLU A 81 -23.47 -0.30 2.27
CA GLU A 81 -22.36 -0.14 3.21
C GLU A 81 -21.06 -0.74 2.64
N GLN A 82 -21.13 -1.88 1.95
CA GLN A 82 -19.97 -2.43 1.24
C GLN A 82 -19.45 -1.47 0.16
N ASP A 83 -20.37 -0.90 -0.64
CA ASP A 83 -20.01 0.06 -1.67
C ASP A 83 -19.46 1.36 -1.07
N ARG A 84 -19.93 1.78 0.11
CA ARG A 84 -19.36 2.92 0.85
C ARG A 84 -17.90 2.69 1.21
N PHE A 85 -17.54 1.52 1.75
CA PHE A 85 -16.15 1.21 2.11
C PHE A 85 -15.24 1.16 0.88
N ARG A 86 -15.69 0.54 -0.21
CA ARG A 86 -14.97 0.52 -1.48
C ARG A 86 -14.80 1.93 -2.03
N TRP A 87 -15.88 2.69 -2.10
CA TRP A 87 -15.86 4.08 -2.55
C TRP A 87 -14.86 4.93 -1.76
N LEU A 88 -14.82 4.79 -0.43
CA LEU A 88 -13.87 5.56 0.38
C LEU A 88 -12.42 5.22 0.06
N LEU A 89 -12.08 3.94 -0.17
CA LEU A 89 -10.74 3.55 -0.65
C LEU A 89 -10.40 4.24 -1.98
N THR A 90 -11.34 4.24 -2.93
CA THR A 90 -11.12 4.85 -4.26
C THR A 90 -10.91 6.36 -4.18
N VAL A 91 -11.67 7.05 -3.31
CA VAL A 91 -11.54 8.49 -3.11
C VAL A 91 -10.21 8.84 -2.48
N MET A 92 -9.75 8.08 -1.48
CA MET A 92 -8.43 8.30 -0.87
C MET A 92 -7.30 8.17 -1.89
N VAL A 93 -7.33 7.13 -2.74
CA VAL A 93 -6.35 6.97 -3.82
C VAL A 93 -6.42 8.14 -4.80
N ASP A 94 -7.61 8.55 -5.21
CA ASP A 94 -7.79 9.64 -6.17
C ASP A 94 -7.31 10.99 -5.64
N GLU A 95 -7.60 11.31 -4.38
CA GLU A 95 -7.12 12.54 -3.75
C GLU A 95 -5.60 12.52 -3.55
N PHE A 96 -5.03 11.40 -3.11
CA PHE A 96 -3.58 11.25 -3.02
C PHE A 96 -2.86 11.45 -4.37
N ILE A 97 -3.43 10.94 -5.46
CA ILE A 97 -2.85 11.09 -6.81
C ILE A 97 -2.89 12.55 -7.27
N LYS A 98 -3.95 13.29 -6.94
CA LYS A 98 -4.08 14.72 -7.27
C LYS A 98 -3.12 15.59 -6.47
N ASP A 99 -2.75 15.15 -5.28
CA ASP A 99 -1.83 15.89 -4.43
C ASP A 99 -0.40 15.87 -5.01
N ALA A 100 0.12 17.06 -5.29
CA ALA A 100 1.48 17.25 -5.80
C ALA A 100 2.53 17.17 -4.68
N LEU A 101 2.16 17.37 -3.42
CA LEU A 101 3.07 17.43 -2.28
C LEU A 101 2.75 16.31 -1.29
N LYS A 102 3.39 15.18 -1.50
CA LYS A 102 3.18 13.97 -0.70
C LYS A 102 4.13 13.95 0.49
N ASP A 103 3.63 14.26 1.67
CA ASP A 103 4.42 14.12 2.89
C ASP A 103 4.50 12.65 3.36
N SER A 104 5.33 12.40 4.37
CA SER A 104 5.51 11.06 4.91
C SER A 104 4.24 10.45 5.49
N THR A 105 3.31 11.28 6.00
CA THR A 105 2.05 10.82 6.59
C THR A 105 1.10 10.34 5.50
N ALA A 106 0.90 11.15 4.46
CA ALA A 106 0.08 10.79 3.31
C ALA A 106 0.59 9.52 2.62
N ILE A 107 1.93 9.37 2.51
CA ILE A 107 2.55 8.16 1.98
C ILE A 107 2.23 6.93 2.85
N ALA A 108 2.39 7.04 4.18
CA ALA A 108 2.10 5.94 5.08
C ALA A 108 0.63 5.49 5.00
N GLU A 109 -0.29 6.45 4.95
CA GLU A 109 -1.72 6.18 4.84
C GLU A 109 -2.07 5.48 3.53
N ILE A 110 -1.60 5.99 2.39
CA ILE A 110 -1.98 5.41 1.10
C ILE A 110 -1.38 4.02 0.90
N VAL A 111 -0.16 3.79 1.40
CA VAL A 111 0.50 2.48 1.32
C VAL A 111 -0.22 1.46 2.20
N ALA A 112 -0.75 1.87 3.36
CA ALA A 112 -1.53 0.98 4.21
C ALA A 112 -2.80 0.45 3.53
N LEU A 113 -3.34 1.17 2.53
CA LEU A 113 -4.45 0.69 1.71
C LEU A 113 -4.04 -0.42 0.73
N GLY A 114 -2.76 -0.52 0.36
CA GLY A 114 -2.25 -1.42 -0.69
C GLY A 114 -2.81 -2.85 -0.67
N PRO A 115 -2.78 -3.56 0.49
CA PRO A 115 -3.32 -4.92 0.60
C PRO A 115 -4.82 -5.07 0.36
N VAL A 116 -5.59 -3.99 0.52
CA VAL A 116 -7.06 -4.00 0.45
C VAL A 116 -7.61 -3.32 -0.79
N LEU A 117 -6.74 -2.75 -1.63
CA LEU A 117 -7.13 -2.20 -2.93
C LEU A 117 -7.47 -3.33 -3.90
N ASP A 118 -8.42 -3.06 -4.80
CA ASP A 118 -8.59 -3.89 -5.98
C ASP A 118 -7.42 -3.71 -6.96
N HIS A 119 -7.41 -4.54 -8.00
CA HIS A 119 -6.38 -4.48 -9.02
C HIS A 119 -6.31 -3.08 -9.68
N GLU A 120 -7.42 -2.48 -10.08
CA GLU A 120 -7.41 -1.21 -10.82
C GLU A 120 -6.79 -0.08 -10.00
N TYR A 121 -7.24 0.11 -8.77
CA TYR A 121 -6.75 1.19 -7.92
C TYR A 121 -5.34 0.93 -7.39
N TYR A 122 -4.97 -0.34 -7.17
CA TYR A 122 -3.58 -0.69 -6.89
C TYR A 122 -2.66 -0.29 -8.05
N ARG A 123 -3.03 -0.67 -9.29
CA ARG A 123 -2.26 -0.31 -10.51
C ARG A 123 -2.14 1.19 -10.69
N LYS A 124 -3.23 1.92 -10.41
CA LYS A 124 -3.29 3.37 -10.50
C LYS A 124 -2.33 4.03 -9.50
N LEU A 125 -2.37 3.61 -8.24
CA LEU A 125 -1.47 4.09 -7.19
C LEU A 125 0.00 3.79 -7.51
N LEU A 126 0.31 2.54 -7.88
CA LEU A 126 1.66 2.14 -8.26
C LEU A 126 2.20 3.00 -9.41
N SER A 127 1.38 3.19 -10.46
CA SER A 127 1.75 4.02 -11.61
C SER A 127 2.00 5.48 -11.22
N SER A 128 1.23 6.01 -10.28
CA SER A 128 1.42 7.37 -9.76
C SER A 128 2.76 7.50 -9.01
N LEU A 129 3.06 6.59 -8.09
CA LEU A 129 4.33 6.64 -7.34
C LEU A 129 5.54 6.50 -8.27
N ILE A 130 5.46 5.59 -9.25
CA ILE A 130 6.49 5.43 -10.27
C ILE A 130 6.69 6.72 -11.06
N LYS A 131 5.60 7.36 -11.49
CA LYS A 131 5.62 8.62 -12.23
C LYS A 131 6.24 9.75 -11.38
N ASP A 132 5.85 9.86 -10.12
CA ASP A 132 6.36 10.88 -9.21
C ASP A 132 7.88 10.75 -9.03
N ILE A 133 8.41 9.53 -8.92
CA ILE A 133 9.86 9.29 -8.86
C ILE A 133 10.55 9.58 -10.19
N ASP A 134 9.90 9.31 -11.33
CA ASP A 134 10.48 9.56 -12.66
C ASP A 134 10.51 11.06 -13.02
N GLU A 135 9.50 11.83 -12.60
CA GLU A 135 9.38 13.26 -12.90
C GLU A 135 10.06 14.18 -11.87
N ALA A 136 10.36 13.69 -10.67
CA ALA A 136 10.96 14.50 -9.61
C ALA A 136 12.31 15.11 -10.04
N ARG A 137 12.60 16.35 -9.63
CA ARG A 137 13.92 16.96 -9.89
C ARG A 137 14.98 16.48 -8.91
N ILE A 138 14.57 16.28 -7.66
CA ILE A 138 15.38 15.78 -6.54
C ILE A 138 14.73 14.48 -6.08
N LEU A 139 15.52 13.55 -5.52
CA LEU A 139 14.98 12.31 -5.00
C LEU A 139 13.98 12.60 -3.87
N ASP A 140 12.72 12.23 -4.06
CA ASP A 140 11.75 12.18 -2.97
C ASP A 140 11.84 10.82 -2.27
N VAL A 141 12.46 10.84 -1.10
CA VAL A 141 12.70 9.64 -0.31
C VAL A 141 11.42 9.05 0.27
N ASN A 142 10.40 9.88 0.57
CA ASN A 142 9.13 9.37 1.08
C ASN A 142 8.41 8.60 -0.04
N VAL A 143 8.37 9.16 -1.26
CA VAL A 143 7.75 8.49 -2.42
C VAL A 143 8.50 7.20 -2.76
N LEU A 144 9.84 7.20 -2.73
CA LEU A 144 10.64 6.00 -2.94
C LEU A 144 10.32 4.92 -1.89
N GLN A 145 10.22 5.31 -0.62
CA GLN A 145 9.83 4.41 0.47
C GLN A 145 8.42 3.85 0.26
N GLY A 146 7.47 4.70 -0.11
CA GLY A 146 6.10 4.28 -0.37
C GLY A 146 6.01 3.28 -1.53
N LEU A 147 6.79 3.49 -2.60
CA LEU A 147 6.86 2.55 -3.71
C LEU A 147 7.36 1.17 -3.25
N VAL A 148 8.46 1.13 -2.50
CA VAL A 148 9.02 -0.13 -1.98
C VAL A 148 8.00 -0.85 -1.12
N GLN A 149 7.37 -0.16 -0.18
CA GLN A 149 6.38 -0.76 0.72
C GLN A 149 5.13 -1.24 -0.05
N LEU A 150 4.68 -0.49 -1.06
CA LEU A 150 3.52 -0.88 -1.87
C LEU A 150 3.80 -2.15 -2.70
N VAL A 151 5.03 -2.29 -3.21
CA VAL A 151 5.47 -3.51 -3.92
C VAL A 151 5.58 -4.70 -2.97
N GLN A 152 6.05 -4.50 -1.74
CA GLN A 152 6.22 -5.57 -0.75
C GLN A 152 4.90 -6.05 -0.11
N THR A 153 3.85 -5.23 -0.13
CA THR A 153 2.59 -5.52 0.58
C THR A 153 1.51 -6.15 -0.30
N VAL A 154 1.75 -6.28 -1.61
CA VAL A 154 0.71 -6.68 -2.58
C VAL A 154 0.58 -8.19 -2.76
N SER A 155 -0.62 -8.60 -3.16
CA SER A 155 -0.82 -9.90 -3.81
C SER A 155 0.03 -9.99 -5.10
N PRO A 156 0.82 -11.06 -5.30
CA PRO A 156 1.68 -11.23 -6.47
C PRO A 156 0.97 -11.08 -7.83
N LYS A 157 -0.36 -11.23 -7.85
CA LYS A 157 -1.20 -11.13 -9.05
C LYS A 157 -1.34 -9.72 -9.62
N TYR A 158 -1.04 -8.68 -8.85
CA TYR A 158 -1.23 -7.29 -9.28
C TYR A 158 0.04 -6.65 -9.86
N LEU A 159 1.19 -7.27 -9.62
CA LEU A 159 2.47 -6.90 -10.25
C LEU A 159 2.60 -7.62 -11.59
N VAL A 160 2.95 -6.88 -12.62
CA VAL A 160 3.30 -7.42 -13.93
C VAL A 160 4.81 -7.33 -14.14
N PRO A 161 5.41 -8.21 -14.96
CA PRO A 161 6.86 -8.22 -15.16
C PRO A 161 7.47 -6.88 -15.58
N ASP A 162 6.72 -6.07 -16.34
CA ASP A 162 7.18 -4.76 -16.80
C ASP A 162 7.32 -3.73 -15.67
N ASP A 163 6.62 -3.89 -14.54
CA ASP A 163 6.74 -2.96 -13.42
C ASP A 163 8.14 -2.98 -12.81
N PHE A 164 8.66 -4.18 -12.56
CA PHE A 164 10.01 -4.34 -12.03
C PHE A 164 11.05 -3.75 -12.99
N VAL A 165 10.89 -4.00 -14.30
CA VAL A 165 11.78 -3.41 -15.31
C VAL A 165 11.71 -1.89 -15.29
N LYS A 166 10.50 -1.32 -15.19
CA LYS A 166 10.28 0.13 -15.15
C LYS A 166 10.87 0.76 -13.88
N ILE A 167 10.62 0.16 -12.71
CA ILE A 167 11.13 0.63 -11.42
C ILE A 167 12.67 0.57 -11.42
N LEU A 168 13.27 -0.56 -11.81
CA LEU A 168 14.73 -0.71 -11.86
C LEU A 168 15.37 0.26 -12.86
N ARG A 169 14.71 0.52 -13.99
CA ARG A 169 15.17 1.52 -14.97
C ARG A 169 15.19 2.92 -14.36
N ILE A 170 14.13 3.32 -13.67
CA ILE A 170 14.05 4.64 -13.01
C ILE A 170 15.12 4.76 -11.95
N VAL A 171 15.26 3.76 -11.07
CA VAL A 171 16.29 3.76 -10.01
C VAL A 171 17.68 3.83 -10.62
N ARG A 172 17.96 3.08 -11.70
CA ARG A 172 19.23 3.16 -12.42
C ARG A 172 19.48 4.55 -12.99
N THR A 173 18.50 5.17 -13.66
CA THR A 173 18.63 6.53 -14.21
C THR A 173 18.94 7.53 -13.10
N ARG A 174 18.26 7.42 -11.95
CA ARG A 174 18.53 8.26 -10.77
C ARG A 174 19.94 8.03 -10.23
N LEU A 175 20.36 6.79 -10.06
CA LEU A 175 21.73 6.44 -9.65
C LEU A 175 22.79 6.98 -10.62
N GLN A 176 22.56 6.94 -11.93
CA GLN A 176 23.49 7.51 -12.91
C GLN A 176 23.54 9.05 -12.84
N GLY A 177 22.42 9.69 -12.56
CA GLY A 177 22.34 11.13 -12.31
C GLY A 177 22.98 11.59 -11.00
N THR A 178 23.22 10.68 -10.05
CA THR A 178 23.70 11.03 -8.70
C THR A 178 25.19 11.39 -8.57
N HIS A 179 25.97 11.52 -9.66
CA HIS A 179 27.33 12.07 -9.56
C HIS A 179 27.38 13.48 -8.97
N GLN A 180 26.25 14.20 -8.95
CA GLN A 180 26.08 15.50 -8.30
C GLN A 180 25.18 15.48 -7.05
N GLN A 181 24.66 14.31 -6.63
CA GLN A 181 23.73 14.19 -5.50
C GLN A 181 24.43 13.70 -4.21
N PRO A 182 23.85 13.99 -3.03
CA PRO A 182 24.37 13.52 -1.75
C PRO A 182 24.62 12.00 -1.70
N ALA A 183 25.59 11.56 -0.89
CA ALA A 183 25.86 10.13 -0.69
C ALA A 183 24.65 9.37 -0.11
N GLU A 184 23.80 10.07 0.66
CA GLU A 184 22.55 9.54 1.23
C GLU A 184 21.56 9.07 0.15
N ASP A 185 21.37 9.84 -0.93
CA ASP A 185 20.47 9.48 -2.03
C ASP A 185 20.88 8.16 -2.70
N ARG A 186 22.20 7.96 -2.88
CA ARG A 186 22.74 6.70 -3.42
C ARG A 186 22.49 5.52 -2.50
N PHE A 187 22.59 5.74 -1.19
CA PHE A 187 22.28 4.72 -0.19
C PHE A 187 20.79 4.33 -0.25
N HIS A 188 19.88 5.30 -0.26
CA HIS A 188 18.44 5.05 -0.33
C HIS A 188 18.03 4.32 -1.62
N LEU A 189 18.56 4.72 -2.77
CA LEU A 189 18.29 4.05 -4.04
C LEU A 189 18.82 2.62 -4.07
N THR A 190 20.00 2.36 -3.50
CA THR A 190 20.56 1.01 -3.40
C THR A 190 19.72 0.13 -2.48
N LEU A 191 19.29 0.67 -1.34
CA LEU A 191 18.43 -0.03 -0.40
C LEU A 191 17.06 -0.35 -1.00
N ALA A 192 16.48 0.58 -1.76
CA ALA A 192 15.22 0.36 -2.47
C ALA A 192 15.33 -0.80 -3.48
N VAL A 193 16.40 -0.86 -4.27
CA VAL A 193 16.65 -1.99 -5.18
C VAL A 193 16.74 -3.29 -4.41
N SER A 194 17.50 -3.33 -3.32
CA SER A 194 17.64 -4.54 -2.50
C SER A 194 16.29 -5.03 -1.99
N ARG A 195 15.42 -4.13 -1.51
CA ARG A 195 14.11 -4.49 -0.94
C ARG A 195 13.05 -4.86 -1.97
N ILE A 196 13.18 -4.38 -3.21
CA ILE A 196 12.26 -4.73 -4.31
C ILE A 196 12.61 -6.11 -4.89
N LEU A 197 13.88 -6.52 -4.80
CA LEU A 197 14.37 -7.78 -5.36
C LEU A 197 14.32 -8.95 -4.36
N ASP A 198 14.21 -8.66 -3.06
CA ASP A 198 14.00 -9.66 -1.99
C ASP A 198 12.54 -10.14 -1.98
#